data_AF-A0A5D3KJJ0-F1
#
_entry.id   AF-A0A5D3KJJ0-F1
#
_cell.length_a   1.000
_cell.length_b   1.000
_cell.length_c   1.000
_cell.angle_alpha   90.00
_cell.angle_beta   90.00
_cell.angle_gamma   90.00
#
_symmetry.space_group_name_H-M   'P 1'
#
loop_
_entity.id
_entity.type
_entity.pdbx_description
1 polymer ?
#
loop_
_entity_poly.entity_id
_entity_poly.type
_entity_poly.pdbx_seq_one_letter_code
_entity_poly.pdbx_strand_id
1 'polypeptide(L)'
;MTDGTHANLDDLLQSGGIRLGRAQRDRLDWLTGQYGAPTLDDLAGGRRSGVLILKEPPSGAAAELFYRSLNPGCAVVIPTSENPGFDFLKSKLTEFGTVGPRGADGPHEMWWGGIGWSKFLSAADAATARPRIVSCYPRGGDATSAFALRHSLERFDLACHIEPIDTQFSDRLLCFEKAEFMLRMWNKYREPLLFVEAGAVLREAPLLPSFLGCDVALHKWNRWEMSARTLYLGRTRAAEMLLRTWQHLAASYPAIWEGYLLDQAWSLTSSQMPLDTVWLPRSYHALAGDLGAMRATVLHNQQTTTLELGPDSAFAGLVRTARRAGRTGARDAFMVMTSKAEAGKGIAVILRDISASDAAAVAATVEAVTGAYAADCGGYGRLELSLCAWQDDVGAARDAAALARYRILEIAPGQRIANDFFAHCAADDAVMTARHLFP
;
A
#
# COMPACT_ATOMS: atom_id res chain seq x y z
N MET A 1 8.80 -1.34 -26.13
CA MET A 1 7.54 -0.68 -26.50
C MET A 1 7.84 0.32 -27.61
N THR A 2 6.96 0.49 -28.59
CA THR A 2 7.15 1.49 -29.65
C THR A 2 6.74 2.88 -29.13
N ASP A 3 7.41 3.94 -29.55
CA ASP A 3 7.12 5.33 -29.12
C ASP A 3 5.64 5.73 -29.31
N GLY A 4 4.95 5.10 -30.27
CA GLY A 4 3.52 5.32 -30.51
C GLY A 4 2.57 4.78 -29.42
N THR A 5 2.97 3.80 -28.60
CA THR A 5 2.13 3.29 -27.50
C THR A 5 2.16 4.22 -26.29
N HIS A 6 3.32 4.82 -25.98
CA HIS A 6 3.45 5.78 -24.89
C HIS A 6 2.72 7.09 -25.19
N ALA A 7 2.85 7.63 -26.41
CA ALA A 7 2.10 8.82 -26.82
C ALA A 7 0.58 8.64 -26.69
N ASN A 8 0.07 7.47 -27.08
CA ASN A 8 -1.36 7.15 -26.98
C ASN A 8 -1.83 7.04 -25.51
N LEU A 9 -0.99 6.53 -24.60
CA LEU A 9 -1.34 6.49 -23.17
C LEU A 9 -1.38 7.90 -22.56
N ASP A 10 -0.38 8.75 -22.84
CA ASP A 10 -0.36 10.12 -22.32
C ASP A 10 -1.56 10.93 -22.84
N ASP A 11 -1.91 10.79 -24.12
CA ASP A 11 -3.11 11.41 -24.71
C ASP A 11 -4.40 10.88 -24.04
N LEU A 12 -4.49 9.59 -23.74
CA LEU A 12 -5.63 8.99 -23.04
C LEU A 12 -5.77 9.55 -21.61
N LEU A 13 -4.67 9.62 -20.85
CA LEU A 13 -4.69 10.16 -19.50
C LEU A 13 -5.03 11.66 -19.50
N GLN A 14 -4.48 12.41 -20.45
CA GLN A 14 -4.74 13.85 -20.58
C GLN A 14 -6.20 14.11 -20.97
N SER A 15 -6.75 13.38 -21.94
CA SER A 15 -8.16 13.50 -22.34
C SER A 15 -9.12 13.06 -21.23
N GLY A 16 -8.72 12.08 -20.41
CA GLY A 16 -9.44 11.67 -19.21
C GLY A 16 -9.29 12.63 -18.03
N GLY A 17 -8.38 13.61 -18.08
CA GLY A 17 -8.05 14.47 -16.93
C GLY A 17 -7.51 13.67 -15.74
N ILE A 18 -6.75 12.60 -16.00
CA ILE A 18 -6.22 11.71 -14.97
C ILE A 18 -4.78 12.13 -14.64
N ARG A 19 -4.55 12.49 -13.38
CA ARG A 19 -3.22 12.88 -12.89
C ARG A 19 -2.52 11.73 -12.18
N LEU A 20 -1.56 11.10 -12.89
CA LEU A 20 -0.69 10.06 -12.34
C LEU A 20 0.74 10.57 -12.16
N GLY A 21 1.32 10.29 -10.99
CA GLY A 21 2.73 10.49 -10.72
C GLY A 21 3.60 9.45 -11.42
N ARG A 22 4.92 9.66 -11.44
CA ARG A 22 5.88 8.82 -12.18
C ARG A 22 5.75 7.32 -11.86
N ALA A 23 5.75 6.93 -10.58
CA ALA A 23 5.67 5.52 -10.20
C ALA A 23 4.34 4.85 -10.64
N GLN A 24 3.24 5.62 -10.65
CA GLN A 24 1.94 5.13 -11.12
C GLN A 24 1.94 4.95 -12.63
N ARG A 25 2.54 5.88 -13.38
CA ARG A 25 2.76 5.75 -14.82
C ARG A 25 3.65 4.56 -15.15
N ASP A 26 4.78 4.40 -14.45
CA ASP A 26 5.69 3.27 -14.64
C ASP A 26 4.94 1.91 -14.47
N ARG A 27 4.06 1.82 -13.45
CA ARG A 27 3.21 0.64 -13.23
C ARG A 27 2.13 0.47 -14.30
N LEU A 28 1.49 1.56 -14.75
CA LEU A 28 0.48 1.52 -15.80
C LEU A 28 1.08 1.10 -17.15
N ASP A 29 2.23 1.66 -17.52
CA ASP A 29 3.01 1.27 -18.69
C ASP A 29 3.35 -0.22 -18.65
N TRP A 30 3.84 -0.71 -17.50
CA TRP A 30 4.11 -2.13 -17.31
C TRP A 30 2.84 -2.98 -17.54
N LEU A 31 1.69 -2.57 -16.98
CA LEU A 31 0.41 -3.26 -17.18
C LEU A 31 -0.02 -3.27 -18.65
N THR A 32 0.14 -2.14 -19.36
CA THR A 32 -0.14 -2.05 -20.81
C THR A 32 0.78 -2.99 -21.61
N GLY A 33 2.04 -3.14 -21.20
CA GLY A 33 2.96 -4.13 -21.77
C GLY A 33 2.51 -5.58 -21.55
N GLN A 34 1.87 -5.87 -20.41
CA GLN A 34 1.39 -7.22 -20.09
C GLN A 34 0.03 -7.53 -20.70
N TYR A 35 -0.89 -6.58 -20.73
CA TYR A 35 -2.30 -6.80 -21.09
C TYR A 35 -2.68 -6.28 -22.47
N GLY A 36 -1.94 -5.31 -23.01
CA GLY A 36 -2.28 -4.61 -24.24
C GLY A 36 -2.80 -3.19 -23.96
N ALA A 37 -3.24 -2.52 -25.03
CA ALA A 37 -3.62 -1.12 -25.00
C ALA A 37 -4.67 -0.80 -23.92
N PRO A 38 -4.57 0.37 -23.25
CA PRO A 38 -5.53 0.80 -22.26
C PRO A 38 -6.81 1.37 -22.93
N THR A 39 -7.94 1.21 -22.27
CA THR A 39 -9.20 1.91 -22.59
C THR A 39 -9.73 2.64 -21.36
N LEU A 40 -10.45 3.74 -21.56
CA LEU A 40 -10.99 4.60 -20.51
C LEU A 40 -12.52 4.46 -20.42
N ASP A 41 -13.03 4.19 -19.22
CA ASP A 41 -14.46 4.14 -18.86
C ASP A 41 -15.36 3.30 -19.80
N ASP A 42 -14.77 2.35 -20.53
CA ASP A 42 -15.54 1.43 -21.34
C ASP A 42 -16.29 0.48 -20.40
N LEU A 43 -17.58 0.75 -20.17
CA LEU A 43 -18.52 -0.07 -19.39
C LEU A 43 -19.53 -0.80 -20.28
N ALA A 44 -19.49 -0.61 -21.61
CA ALA A 44 -20.42 -1.22 -22.56
C ALA A 44 -19.96 -2.62 -23.04
N GLY A 45 -20.92 -3.48 -23.40
CA GLY A 45 -20.75 -4.93 -23.50
C GLY A 45 -19.93 -5.43 -24.69
N GLY A 46 -18.95 -6.30 -24.39
CA GLY A 46 -18.12 -7.05 -25.34
C GLY A 46 -17.12 -7.95 -24.60
N ARG A 47 -16.45 -8.88 -25.30
CA ARG A 47 -15.29 -9.59 -24.72
C ARG A 47 -14.14 -8.59 -24.57
N ARG A 48 -13.81 -8.26 -23.33
CA ARG A 48 -12.76 -7.29 -23.01
C ARG A 48 -11.39 -7.93 -22.99
N SER A 49 -10.37 -7.18 -23.39
CA SER A 49 -8.96 -7.56 -23.20
C SER A 49 -8.15 -6.28 -23.11
N GLY A 50 -7.07 -6.29 -22.33
CA GLY A 50 -6.26 -5.08 -22.14
C GLY A 50 -6.38 -4.51 -20.73
N VAL A 51 -5.94 -3.26 -20.62
CA VAL A 51 -6.04 -2.48 -19.39
C VAL A 51 -7.31 -1.63 -19.45
N LEU A 52 -8.16 -1.73 -18.43
CA LEU A 52 -9.40 -0.97 -18.30
C LEU A 52 -9.20 0.07 -17.20
N ILE A 53 -9.17 1.35 -17.57
CA ILE A 53 -9.03 2.47 -16.64
C ILE A 53 -10.44 2.96 -16.29
N LEU A 54 -10.78 2.94 -15.01
CA LEU A 54 -12.06 3.45 -14.49
C LEU A 54 -11.82 4.74 -13.72
N LYS A 55 -12.33 5.83 -14.26
CA LYS A 55 -12.27 7.17 -13.66
C LYS A 55 -13.44 7.41 -12.72
N GLU A 56 -14.63 6.96 -13.10
CA GLU A 56 -15.85 7.16 -12.32
C GLU A 56 -16.32 5.85 -11.66
N PRO A 57 -16.82 5.92 -10.41
CA PRO A 57 -17.34 4.74 -9.72
C PRO A 57 -18.61 4.23 -10.40
N PRO A 58 -18.66 2.97 -10.86
CA PRO A 58 -19.87 2.43 -11.45
C PRO A 58 -20.95 2.23 -10.38
N SER A 59 -22.23 2.36 -10.77
CA SER A 59 -23.35 1.93 -9.93
C SER A 59 -23.25 0.45 -9.60
N GLY A 60 -23.92 -0.02 -8.54
CA GLY A 60 -23.87 -1.44 -8.15
C GLY A 60 -24.28 -2.41 -9.28
N ALA A 61 -25.29 -2.05 -10.07
CA ALA A 61 -25.70 -2.85 -11.23
C ALA A 61 -24.66 -2.81 -12.37
N ALA A 62 -24.09 -1.64 -12.66
CA ALA A 62 -23.04 -1.50 -13.68
C ALA A 62 -21.76 -2.24 -13.27
N ALA A 63 -21.39 -2.19 -12.00
CA ALA A 63 -20.23 -2.91 -11.45
C ALA A 63 -20.40 -4.44 -11.57
N GLU A 64 -21.60 -4.97 -11.34
CA GLU A 64 -21.89 -6.39 -11.49
C GLU A 64 -21.82 -6.84 -12.96
N LEU A 65 -22.37 -6.05 -13.89
CA LEU A 65 -22.25 -6.30 -15.33
C LEU A 65 -20.79 -6.21 -15.80
N PHE A 66 -20.07 -5.19 -15.34
CA PHE A 66 -18.65 -5.01 -15.61
C PHE A 66 -17.86 -6.23 -15.14
N TYR A 67 -18.00 -6.64 -13.88
CA TYR A 67 -17.33 -7.81 -13.33
C TYR A 67 -17.57 -9.08 -14.17
N ARG A 68 -18.82 -9.33 -14.58
CA ARG A 68 -19.18 -10.50 -15.41
C ARG A 68 -18.60 -10.46 -16.83
N SER A 69 -18.26 -9.27 -17.33
CA SER A 69 -17.68 -9.08 -18.66
C SER A 69 -16.16 -9.29 -18.70
N LEU A 70 -15.49 -9.25 -17.54
CA LEU A 70 -14.05 -9.41 -17.44
C LEU A 70 -13.64 -10.87 -17.75
N ASN A 71 -12.40 -11.04 -18.19
CA ASN A 71 -11.73 -12.34 -18.27
C ASN A 71 -10.27 -12.23 -17.78
N PRO A 72 -9.51 -13.34 -17.63
CA PRO A 72 -8.12 -13.29 -17.18
C PRO A 72 -7.16 -12.46 -18.06
N GLY A 73 -7.56 -12.11 -19.28
CA GLY A 73 -6.85 -11.19 -20.17
C GLY A 73 -7.14 -9.70 -19.91
N CYS A 74 -7.81 -9.36 -18.81
CA CYS A 74 -8.09 -7.98 -18.39
C CYS A 74 -7.32 -7.60 -17.13
N ALA A 75 -6.83 -6.37 -17.07
CA ALA A 75 -6.44 -5.69 -15.83
C ALA A 75 -7.33 -4.46 -15.65
N VAL A 76 -7.75 -4.19 -14.42
CA VAL A 76 -8.54 -3.01 -14.06
C VAL A 76 -7.65 -2.07 -13.27
N VAL A 77 -7.67 -0.78 -13.62
CA VAL A 77 -6.91 0.29 -12.96
C VAL A 77 -7.89 1.37 -12.51
N ILE A 78 -7.77 1.81 -11.26
CA ILE A 78 -8.57 2.88 -10.68
C ILE A 78 -7.59 3.97 -10.21
N PRO A 79 -7.47 5.11 -10.93
CA PRO A 79 -6.50 6.17 -10.61
C PRO A 79 -6.78 6.93 -9.31
N THR A 80 -8.05 7.02 -8.91
CA THR A 80 -8.52 7.74 -7.71
C THR A 80 -9.15 6.76 -6.72
N SER A 81 -8.42 5.70 -6.42
CA SER A 81 -8.96 4.51 -5.74
C SER A 81 -9.30 4.73 -4.26
N GLU A 82 -8.85 5.84 -3.69
CA GLU A 82 -9.23 6.30 -2.35
C GLU A 82 -10.71 6.66 -2.24
N ASN A 83 -11.40 6.91 -3.36
CA ASN A 83 -12.81 7.21 -3.35
C ASN A 83 -13.65 5.97 -2.95
N PRO A 84 -14.53 6.08 -1.94
CA PRO A 84 -15.33 4.97 -1.43
C PRO A 84 -16.36 4.43 -2.43
N GLY A 85 -16.73 5.21 -3.46
CA GLY A 85 -17.64 4.77 -4.52
C GLY A 85 -17.12 3.53 -5.28
N PHE A 86 -15.80 3.32 -5.32
CA PHE A 86 -15.21 2.14 -5.94
C PHE A 86 -15.23 0.88 -5.07
N ASP A 87 -15.56 0.98 -3.78
CA ASP A 87 -15.41 -0.12 -2.83
C ASP A 87 -16.27 -1.34 -3.21
N PHE A 88 -17.47 -1.12 -3.75
CA PHE A 88 -18.32 -2.21 -4.23
C PHE A 88 -17.63 -3.00 -5.35
N LEU A 89 -17.08 -2.33 -6.37
CA LEU A 89 -16.38 -2.98 -7.46
C LEU A 89 -15.10 -3.68 -6.97
N LYS A 90 -14.27 -2.97 -6.19
CA LYS A 90 -13.02 -3.53 -5.62
C LYS A 90 -13.30 -4.80 -4.81
N SER A 91 -14.43 -4.88 -4.10
CA SER A 91 -14.82 -6.07 -3.32
C SER A 91 -15.12 -7.32 -4.16
N LYS A 92 -15.43 -7.15 -5.45
CA LYS A 92 -15.72 -8.23 -6.41
C LYS A 92 -14.45 -8.71 -7.12
N LEU A 93 -13.47 -7.83 -7.25
CA LEU A 93 -12.23 -8.09 -7.97
C LEU A 93 -11.18 -8.71 -7.04
N THR A 94 -10.25 -9.46 -7.65
CA THR A 94 -8.99 -9.77 -7.01
C THR A 94 -8.11 -8.52 -7.08
N GLU A 95 -7.83 -7.95 -5.92
CA GLU A 95 -6.84 -6.90 -5.78
C GLU A 95 -5.44 -7.46 -6.03
N PHE A 96 -4.69 -6.82 -6.94
CA PHE A 96 -3.31 -7.19 -7.23
C PHE A 96 -2.31 -6.29 -6.50
N GLY A 97 -2.57 -4.98 -6.46
CA GLY A 97 -1.66 -4.03 -5.84
C GLY A 97 -2.19 -2.62 -5.79
N THR A 98 -1.42 -1.75 -5.14
CA THR A 98 -1.63 -0.30 -5.14
C THR A 98 -0.32 0.45 -5.29
N VAL A 99 -0.39 1.69 -5.79
CA VAL A 99 0.72 2.63 -5.81
C VAL A 99 0.27 3.91 -5.10
N GLY A 100 0.93 4.22 -3.98
CA GLY A 100 0.58 5.37 -3.14
C GLY A 100 0.70 6.73 -3.85
N PRO A 101 0.09 7.79 -3.29
CA PRO A 101 0.19 9.15 -3.80
C PRO A 101 1.59 9.73 -3.55
N ARG A 102 1.91 10.81 -4.27
CA ARG A 102 3.12 11.61 -4.11
C ARG A 102 2.89 13.08 -4.45
N GLY A 103 2.58 13.85 -3.41
CA GLY A 103 2.49 15.31 -3.50
C GLY A 103 1.56 15.79 -4.63
N ALA A 104 1.81 16.98 -5.15
CA ALA A 104 0.96 17.56 -6.19
C ALA A 104 1.02 16.78 -7.52
N ASP A 105 2.16 16.17 -7.88
CA ASP A 105 2.35 15.57 -9.22
C ASP A 105 1.63 14.23 -9.43
N GLY A 106 1.30 13.52 -8.35
CA GLY A 106 0.50 12.30 -8.38
C GLY A 106 -0.30 12.19 -7.08
N PRO A 107 -1.33 13.00 -6.89
CA PRO A 107 -1.93 13.22 -5.58
C PRO A 107 -2.91 12.11 -5.15
N HIS A 108 -3.18 11.14 -6.03
CA HIS A 108 -4.16 10.07 -5.82
C HIS A 108 -3.49 8.72 -5.53
N GLU A 109 -4.22 7.78 -4.93
CA GLU A 109 -3.78 6.39 -4.83
C GLU A 109 -4.27 5.61 -6.05
N MET A 110 -3.35 4.94 -6.75
CA MET A 110 -3.71 4.07 -7.87
C MET A 110 -3.91 2.64 -7.38
N TRP A 111 -5.06 2.05 -7.66
CA TRP A 111 -5.34 0.63 -7.40
C TRP A 111 -5.36 -0.16 -8.71
N TRP A 112 -4.90 -1.41 -8.66
CA TRP A 112 -4.99 -2.31 -9.81
C TRP A 112 -5.32 -3.76 -9.42
N GLY A 113 -6.09 -4.42 -10.28
CA GLY A 113 -6.64 -5.76 -10.01
C GLY A 113 -7.28 -6.43 -11.23
N GLY A 114 -8.00 -7.53 -11.01
CA GLY A 114 -8.65 -8.31 -12.07
C GLY A 114 -9.43 -9.51 -11.54
N ILE A 115 -9.66 -10.53 -12.37
CA ILE A 115 -10.38 -11.75 -11.93
C ILE A 115 -9.47 -12.75 -11.19
N GLY A 116 -8.16 -12.71 -11.42
CA GLY A 116 -7.24 -13.61 -10.72
C GLY A 116 -5.81 -13.58 -11.27
N TRP A 117 -4.94 -14.32 -10.60
CA TRP A 117 -3.49 -14.28 -10.78
C TRP A 117 -2.94 -15.18 -11.89
N SER A 118 -3.77 -15.97 -12.57
CA SER A 118 -3.33 -17.04 -13.47
C SER A 118 -2.36 -16.58 -14.56
N LYS A 119 -2.60 -15.39 -15.13
CA LYS A 119 -1.73 -14.79 -16.14
C LYS A 119 -0.32 -14.51 -15.61
N PHE A 120 -0.22 -13.93 -14.40
CA PHE A 120 1.06 -13.58 -13.81
C PHE A 120 1.79 -14.80 -13.24
N LEU A 121 1.08 -15.75 -12.65
CA LEU A 121 1.69 -16.98 -12.12
C LEU A 121 2.39 -17.75 -13.24
N SER A 122 1.73 -17.90 -14.39
CA SER A 122 2.32 -18.59 -15.55
C SER A 122 3.55 -17.85 -16.13
N ALA A 123 3.57 -16.51 -16.05
CA ALA A 123 4.66 -15.69 -16.57
C ALA A 123 5.84 -15.58 -15.59
N ALA A 124 5.58 -15.66 -14.28
CA ALA A 124 6.59 -15.55 -13.25
C ALA A 124 7.63 -16.69 -13.30
N ASP A 125 7.24 -17.87 -13.79
CA ASP A 125 8.15 -19.01 -13.98
C ASP A 125 9.28 -18.72 -14.97
N ALA A 126 9.05 -17.80 -15.91
CA ALA A 126 10.05 -17.36 -16.89
C ALA A 126 10.90 -16.18 -16.39
N ALA A 127 10.70 -15.70 -15.16
CA ALA A 127 11.41 -14.54 -14.65
C ALA A 127 12.90 -14.83 -14.44
N THR A 128 13.75 -13.95 -14.97
CA THR A 128 15.21 -14.03 -14.81
C THR A 128 15.70 -13.37 -13.52
N ALA A 129 14.98 -12.35 -13.03
CA ALA A 129 15.27 -11.70 -11.76
C ALA A 129 14.84 -12.61 -10.60
N ARG A 130 15.81 -13.04 -9.79
CA ARG A 130 15.59 -13.90 -8.62
C ARG A 130 15.89 -13.13 -7.34
N PRO A 131 14.99 -13.15 -6.35
CA PRO A 131 15.30 -12.59 -5.05
C PRO A 131 16.25 -13.51 -4.29
N ARG A 132 17.07 -12.94 -3.41
CA ARG A 132 17.73 -13.75 -2.39
C ARG A 132 16.71 -14.10 -1.32
N ILE A 133 16.58 -15.38 -1.03
CA ILE A 133 15.72 -15.85 0.05
C ILE A 133 16.47 -15.67 1.37
N VAL A 134 15.88 -14.94 2.30
CA VAL A 134 16.46 -14.71 3.62
C VAL A 134 15.56 -15.28 4.69
N SER A 135 16.16 -15.87 5.71
CA SER A 135 15.41 -16.43 6.83
C SER A 135 16.27 -16.44 8.09
N CYS A 136 15.63 -16.41 9.25
CA CYS A 136 16.30 -16.50 10.53
C CYS A 136 15.47 -17.31 11.51
N TYR A 137 16.14 -17.84 12.53
CA TYR A 137 15.51 -18.59 13.62
C TYR A 137 16.29 -18.38 14.92
N PRO A 138 15.65 -18.56 16.09
CA PRO A 138 16.33 -18.48 17.39
C PRO A 138 17.51 -19.45 17.47
N ARG A 139 18.69 -18.98 17.91
CA ARG A 139 19.89 -19.83 18.07
C ARG A 139 19.67 -20.97 19.06
N GLY A 140 18.90 -20.73 20.12
CA GLY A 140 18.52 -21.74 21.10
C GLY A 140 17.37 -22.67 20.66
N GLY A 141 16.80 -22.43 19.49
CA GLY A 141 15.69 -23.20 18.94
C GLY A 141 16.12 -24.44 18.16
N ASP A 142 15.14 -25.16 17.62
CA ASP A 142 15.36 -26.34 16.80
C ASP A 142 15.94 -25.98 15.43
N ALA A 143 17.24 -26.24 15.23
CA ALA A 143 17.94 -25.99 13.98
C ALA A 143 17.40 -26.84 12.80
N THR A 144 16.70 -27.95 13.08
CA THR A 144 16.10 -28.79 12.03
C THR A 144 14.92 -28.10 11.36
N SER A 145 14.29 -27.12 12.02
CA SER A 145 13.18 -26.35 11.47
C SER A 145 13.51 -25.69 10.12
N ALA A 146 14.76 -25.22 9.94
CA ALA A 146 15.22 -24.58 8.72
C ALA A 146 15.63 -25.57 7.60
N PHE A 147 15.74 -26.87 7.90
CA PHE A 147 16.27 -27.87 6.96
C PHE A 147 15.35 -28.03 5.75
N ALA A 148 14.04 -28.12 5.99
CA ALA A 148 13.06 -28.31 4.92
C ALA A 148 13.03 -27.10 3.95
N LEU A 149 13.18 -25.89 4.49
CA LEU A 149 13.33 -24.68 3.68
C LEU A 149 14.61 -24.75 2.83
N ARG A 150 15.78 -25.00 3.43
CA ARG A 150 17.07 -25.11 2.71
C ARG A 150 17.00 -26.12 1.57
N HIS A 151 16.50 -27.32 1.84
CA HIS A 151 16.37 -28.37 0.84
C HIS A 151 15.44 -27.96 -0.32
N SER A 152 14.32 -27.29 -0.01
CA SER A 152 13.42 -26.79 -1.06
C SER A 152 14.04 -25.66 -1.89
N LEU A 153 14.90 -24.83 -1.30
CA LEU A 153 15.63 -23.76 -1.99
C LEU A 153 16.69 -24.30 -2.94
N GLU A 154 17.45 -25.30 -2.50
CA GLU A 154 18.43 -26.01 -3.33
C GLU A 154 17.75 -26.65 -4.55
N ARG A 155 16.59 -27.29 -4.36
CA ARG A 155 15.80 -27.89 -5.45
C ARG A 155 15.39 -26.88 -6.52
N PHE A 156 15.17 -25.61 -6.16
CA PHE A 156 14.76 -24.55 -7.08
C PHE A 156 15.91 -23.65 -7.55
N ASP A 157 17.15 -23.97 -7.17
CA ASP A 157 18.34 -23.17 -7.44
C ASP A 157 18.14 -21.70 -7.03
N LEU A 158 17.74 -21.51 -5.77
CA LEU A 158 17.50 -20.19 -5.19
C LEU A 158 18.60 -19.84 -4.19
N ALA A 159 19.28 -18.73 -4.47
CA ALA A 159 20.27 -18.16 -3.57
C ALA A 159 19.61 -17.83 -2.22
N CYS A 160 20.22 -18.26 -1.12
CA CYS A 160 19.68 -18.02 0.20
C CYS A 160 20.70 -17.50 1.21
N HIS A 161 20.19 -16.91 2.28
CA HIS A 161 20.92 -16.63 3.51
C HIS A 161 20.02 -17.00 4.69
N ILE A 162 20.36 -18.07 5.38
CA ILE A 162 19.60 -18.54 6.53
C ILE A 162 20.58 -18.70 7.69
N GLU A 163 20.34 -18.00 8.79
CA GLU A 163 21.20 -18.07 9.97
C GLU A 163 20.42 -18.08 11.29
N PRO A 164 20.96 -18.77 12.31
CA PRO A 164 20.49 -18.60 13.68
C PRO A 164 20.90 -17.21 14.20
N ILE A 165 19.97 -16.53 14.88
CA ILE A 165 20.22 -15.25 15.54
C ILE A 165 20.02 -15.37 17.04
N ASP A 166 20.71 -14.51 17.79
CA ASP A 166 20.52 -14.40 19.24
C ASP A 166 19.21 -13.64 19.49
N THR A 167 18.30 -14.29 20.20
CA THR A 167 16.96 -13.77 20.50
C THR A 167 16.79 -13.59 22.01
N GLN A 168 15.93 -12.65 22.40
CA GLN A 168 15.56 -12.41 23.80
C GLN A 168 14.96 -13.67 24.44
N PHE A 169 14.21 -14.44 23.64
CA PHE A 169 13.60 -15.70 24.05
C PHE A 169 14.16 -16.84 23.19
N SER A 170 14.63 -17.91 23.83
CA SER A 170 15.32 -19.01 23.14
C SER A 170 14.45 -19.79 22.15
N ASP A 171 13.13 -19.72 22.29
CA ASP A 171 12.14 -20.53 21.56
C ASP A 171 11.38 -19.75 20.48
N ARG A 172 11.51 -18.42 20.40
CA ARG A 172 10.70 -17.58 19.50
C ARG A 172 11.46 -16.35 19.01
N LEU A 173 10.99 -15.82 17.89
CA LEU A 173 11.49 -14.59 17.28
C LEU A 173 10.49 -13.46 17.54
N LEU A 174 10.95 -12.32 18.03
CA LEU A 174 10.14 -11.12 18.19
C LEU A 174 10.13 -10.29 16.90
N CYS A 175 9.10 -9.46 16.73
CA CYS A 175 8.92 -8.59 15.55
C CYS A 175 10.16 -7.72 15.28
N PHE A 176 10.71 -7.07 16.31
CA PHE A 176 11.87 -6.19 16.13
C PHE A 176 13.13 -6.96 15.74
N GLU A 177 13.34 -8.17 16.25
CA GLU A 177 14.48 -9.02 15.91
C GLU A 177 14.42 -9.45 14.43
N LYS A 178 13.21 -9.77 13.94
CA LYS A 178 12.97 -10.06 12.52
C LYS A 178 13.26 -8.83 11.65
N ALA A 179 12.75 -7.66 12.04
CA ALA A 179 12.95 -6.42 11.30
C ALA A 179 14.43 -5.99 11.27
N GLU A 180 15.17 -6.16 12.37
CA GLU A 180 16.61 -5.92 12.44
C GLU A 180 17.40 -6.89 11.59
N PHE A 181 17.06 -8.19 11.61
CA PHE A 181 17.62 -9.18 10.70
C PHE A 181 17.42 -8.76 9.24
N MET A 182 16.19 -8.37 8.87
CA MET A 182 15.86 -7.93 7.52
C MET A 182 16.65 -6.70 7.11
N LEU A 183 16.80 -5.70 7.99
CA LEU A 183 17.60 -4.50 7.73
C LEU A 183 19.09 -4.83 7.55
N ARG A 184 19.63 -5.76 8.35
CA ARG A 184 21.00 -6.25 8.17
C ARG A 184 21.19 -6.96 6.83
N MET A 185 20.24 -7.81 6.43
CA MET A 185 20.27 -8.45 5.11
C MET A 185 20.14 -7.44 3.98
N TRP A 186 19.29 -6.41 4.15
CA TRP A 186 19.14 -5.31 3.19
C TRP A 186 20.45 -4.56 2.95
N ASN A 187 21.23 -4.31 4.00
CA ASN A 187 22.53 -3.64 3.86
C ASN A 187 23.61 -4.55 3.27
N LYS A 188 23.50 -5.86 3.50
CA LYS A 188 24.48 -6.86 3.05
C LYS A 188 24.35 -7.22 1.56
N TYR A 189 23.12 -7.37 1.08
CA TYR A 189 22.82 -7.88 -0.25
C TYR A 189 22.33 -6.77 -1.19
N ARG A 190 22.65 -6.89 -2.48
CA ARG A 190 22.33 -5.87 -3.49
C ARG A 190 21.13 -6.25 -4.35
N GLU A 191 20.79 -7.53 -4.38
CA GLU A 191 19.59 -8.10 -5.00
C GLU A 191 18.35 -7.94 -4.10
N PRO A 192 17.13 -7.99 -4.67
CA PRO A 192 15.89 -8.01 -3.89
C PRO A 192 15.86 -9.13 -2.86
N LEU A 193 15.15 -8.90 -1.75
CA LEU A 193 15.03 -9.87 -0.67
C LEU A 193 13.63 -10.45 -0.64
N LEU A 194 13.53 -11.75 -0.37
CA LEU A 194 12.28 -12.39 0.01
C LEU A 194 12.50 -13.09 1.35
N PHE A 195 11.88 -12.56 2.41
CA PHE A 195 11.81 -13.24 3.69
C PHE A 195 10.83 -14.40 3.61
N VAL A 196 11.25 -15.55 4.14
CA VAL A 196 10.40 -16.71 4.34
C VAL A 196 10.70 -17.28 5.74
N GLU A 197 9.67 -17.64 6.51
CA GLU A 197 9.85 -18.26 7.83
C GLU A 197 10.71 -19.53 7.75
N ALA A 198 11.58 -19.74 8.73
CA ALA A 198 12.52 -20.85 8.73
C ALA A 198 11.83 -22.22 8.63
N GLY A 199 10.67 -22.38 9.28
CA GLY A 199 9.87 -23.61 9.27
C GLY A 199 9.04 -23.86 8.00
N ALA A 200 9.14 -22.99 6.99
CA ALA A 200 8.36 -23.13 5.76
C ALA A 200 8.98 -24.13 4.77
N VAL A 201 8.20 -24.52 3.76
CA VAL A 201 8.65 -25.32 2.63
C VAL A 201 8.18 -24.67 1.33
N LEU A 202 9.10 -24.48 0.39
CA LEU A 202 8.74 -24.07 -0.96
C LEU A 202 8.23 -25.29 -1.74
N ARG A 203 7.07 -25.16 -2.39
CA ARG A 203 6.57 -26.16 -3.35
C ARG A 203 6.76 -25.72 -4.80
N GLU A 204 6.95 -24.42 -5.01
CA GLU A 204 7.26 -23.78 -6.29
C GLU A 204 8.26 -22.64 -6.02
N ALA A 205 8.94 -22.15 -7.06
CA ALA A 205 9.82 -21.00 -6.93
C ALA A 205 8.99 -19.70 -6.75
N PRO A 206 9.16 -18.93 -5.65
CA PRO A 206 8.34 -17.75 -5.36
C PRO A 206 8.79 -16.52 -6.15
N LEU A 207 8.73 -16.59 -7.49
CA LEU A 207 9.28 -15.57 -8.40
C LEU A 207 8.30 -14.44 -8.73
N LEU A 208 7.03 -14.57 -8.37
CA LEU A 208 5.98 -13.58 -8.68
C LEU A 208 6.36 -12.15 -8.26
N PRO A 209 6.83 -11.87 -7.02
CA PRO A 209 7.16 -10.49 -6.63
C PRO A 209 8.24 -9.85 -7.51
N SER A 210 9.27 -10.63 -7.87
CA SER A 210 10.39 -10.16 -8.70
C SER A 210 9.97 -9.98 -10.16
N PHE A 211 9.13 -10.87 -10.69
CA PHE A 211 8.51 -10.69 -12.00
C PHE A 211 7.70 -9.40 -12.11
N LEU A 212 6.93 -9.08 -11.06
CA LEU A 212 6.10 -7.88 -11.01
C LEU A 212 6.92 -6.58 -10.85
N GLY A 213 8.18 -6.66 -10.43
CA GLY A 213 9.06 -5.49 -10.27
C GLY A 213 8.53 -4.45 -9.27
N CYS A 214 7.79 -4.89 -8.24
CA CYS A 214 7.23 -4.01 -7.21
C CYS A 214 8.26 -3.60 -6.15
N ASP A 215 7.93 -2.58 -5.34
CA ASP A 215 8.74 -2.20 -4.19
C ASP A 215 8.59 -3.24 -3.08
N VAL A 216 7.36 -3.67 -2.80
CA VAL A 216 7.05 -4.54 -1.68
C VAL A 216 5.96 -5.52 -2.11
N ALA A 217 6.08 -6.78 -1.71
CA ALA A 217 4.99 -7.73 -1.83
C ALA A 217 4.79 -8.54 -0.56
N LEU A 218 3.54 -8.69 -0.15
CA LEU A 218 3.17 -9.42 1.05
C LEU A 218 1.71 -9.88 1.00
N HIS A 219 1.33 -10.74 1.91
CA HIS A 219 -0.04 -11.25 1.97
C HIS A 219 -0.93 -10.40 2.91
N LYS A 220 -2.15 -10.09 2.44
CA LYS A 220 -3.24 -9.53 3.26
C LYS A 220 -4.06 -10.66 3.88
N TRP A 221 -3.91 -10.87 5.19
CA TRP A 221 -4.77 -11.72 5.98
C TRP A 221 -6.05 -10.97 6.41
N ASN A 222 -7.19 -11.66 6.50
CA ASN A 222 -8.48 -11.06 6.86
C ASN A 222 -8.86 -9.76 6.10
N ARG A 223 -8.34 -9.56 4.88
CA ARG A 223 -8.48 -8.37 4.03
C ARG A 223 -7.77 -7.09 4.52
N TRP A 224 -7.09 -7.11 5.66
CA TRP A 224 -6.43 -5.90 6.18
C TRP A 224 -5.11 -6.19 6.92
N GLU A 225 -5.03 -7.28 7.69
CA GLU A 225 -3.83 -7.63 8.45
C GLU A 225 -2.70 -8.01 7.51
N MET A 226 -1.51 -7.47 7.75
CA MET A 226 -0.33 -7.83 6.97
C MET A 226 0.35 -9.03 7.60
N SER A 227 0.83 -9.96 6.78
CA SER A 227 1.67 -11.05 7.25
C SER A 227 3.12 -10.85 6.80
N ALA A 228 4.05 -10.89 7.76
CA ALA A 228 5.48 -10.87 7.48
C ALA A 228 6.07 -12.28 7.30
N ARG A 229 5.25 -13.33 7.21
CA ARG A 229 5.73 -14.71 7.00
C ARG A 229 6.31 -14.94 5.61
N THR A 230 5.80 -14.19 4.63
CA THR A 230 6.34 -14.08 3.27
C THR A 230 6.36 -12.60 2.91
N LEU A 231 7.54 -11.97 2.98
CA LEU A 231 7.71 -10.52 2.75
C LEU A 231 8.81 -10.27 1.72
N TYR A 232 8.42 -9.73 0.57
CA TYR A 232 9.33 -9.30 -0.48
C TYR A 232 9.66 -7.81 -0.34
N LEU A 233 10.94 -7.48 -0.53
CA LEU A 233 11.44 -6.11 -0.62
C LEU A 233 12.30 -5.97 -1.88
N GLY A 234 11.77 -5.24 -2.86
CA GLY A 234 12.49 -4.75 -4.04
C GLY A 234 13.56 -3.75 -3.64
N ARG A 235 14.58 -3.54 -4.48
CA ARG A 235 15.73 -2.67 -4.16
C ARG A 235 15.46 -1.21 -4.48
N THR A 236 14.48 -0.64 -3.79
CA THR A 236 14.07 0.75 -3.99
C THR A 236 14.12 1.52 -2.68
N ARG A 237 14.16 2.86 -2.81
CA ARG A 237 14.09 3.75 -1.65
C ARG A 237 12.79 3.59 -0.87
N ALA A 238 11.69 3.23 -1.55
CA ALA A 238 10.39 3.07 -0.92
C ALA A 238 10.33 1.80 -0.06
N ALA A 239 10.85 0.68 -0.56
CA ALA A 239 11.01 -0.53 0.22
C ALA A 239 11.95 -0.34 1.42
N GLU A 240 13.05 0.41 1.25
CA GLU A 240 13.94 0.75 2.36
C GLU A 240 13.24 1.57 3.45
N MET A 241 12.45 2.57 3.04
CA MET A 241 11.68 3.40 3.97
C MET A 241 10.66 2.56 4.75
N LEU A 242 9.97 1.64 4.07
CA LEU A 242 9.07 0.69 4.74
C LEU A 242 9.82 -0.12 5.79
N LEU A 243 10.94 -0.74 5.41
CA LEU A 243 11.71 -1.60 6.30
C LEU A 243 12.22 -0.85 7.53
N ARG A 244 12.72 0.39 7.35
CA ARG A 244 13.19 1.23 8.46
C ARG A 244 12.04 1.67 9.36
N THR A 245 10.89 2.03 8.79
CA THR A 245 9.70 2.41 9.56
C THR A 245 9.19 1.21 10.37
N TRP A 246 9.14 0.03 9.76
CA TRP A 246 8.74 -1.19 10.44
C TRP A 246 9.68 -1.56 11.58
N GLN A 247 11.00 -1.50 11.36
CA GLN A 247 12.00 -1.73 12.42
C GLN A 247 11.83 -0.75 13.58
N HIS A 248 11.62 0.54 13.29
CA HIS A 248 11.43 1.55 14.32
C HIS A 248 10.16 1.32 15.15
N LEU A 249 9.03 1.03 14.49
CA LEU A 249 7.77 0.73 15.16
C LEU A 249 7.87 -0.55 16.00
N ALA A 250 8.49 -1.60 15.45
CA ALA A 250 8.67 -2.87 16.15
C ALA A 250 9.54 -2.72 17.42
N ALA A 251 10.60 -1.91 17.36
CA ALA A 251 11.43 -1.61 18.52
C ALA A 251 10.71 -0.74 19.56
N SER A 252 9.86 0.19 19.10
CA SER A 252 9.16 1.13 19.99
C SER A 252 7.95 0.52 20.68
N TYR A 253 7.31 -0.48 20.04
CA TYR A 253 6.06 -1.08 20.51
C TYR A 253 6.15 -2.63 20.55
N PRO A 254 7.08 -3.21 21.32
CA PRO A 254 7.36 -4.66 21.29
C PRO A 254 6.19 -5.54 21.78
N ALA A 255 5.21 -4.95 22.47
CA ALA A 255 4.00 -5.65 22.94
C ALA A 255 2.89 -5.75 21.88
N ILE A 256 3.00 -5.03 20.76
CA ILE A 256 2.03 -5.05 19.67
C ILE A 256 2.42 -6.12 18.66
N TRP A 257 1.44 -6.84 18.11
CA TRP A 257 1.72 -7.93 17.19
C TRP A 257 2.25 -7.43 15.84
N GLU A 258 3.02 -8.29 15.19
CA GLU A 258 3.79 -7.97 13.99
C GLU A 258 2.93 -7.46 12.83
N GLY A 259 1.82 -8.14 12.55
CA GLY A 259 0.97 -7.80 11.41
C GLY A 259 0.36 -6.41 11.47
N TYR A 260 0.07 -5.90 12.67
CA TYR A 260 -0.39 -4.53 12.85
C TYR A 260 0.76 -3.53 12.67
N LEU A 261 1.93 -3.78 13.26
CA LEU A 261 3.07 -2.88 13.13
C LEU A 261 3.56 -2.76 11.68
N LEU A 262 3.53 -3.86 10.93
CA LEU A 262 3.84 -3.85 9.49
C LEU A 262 2.79 -3.07 8.70
N ASP A 263 1.51 -3.19 9.05
CA ASP A 263 0.44 -2.42 8.45
C ASP A 263 0.58 -0.90 8.70
N GLN A 264 0.91 -0.52 9.92
CA GLN A 264 1.19 0.88 10.27
C GLN A 264 2.42 1.40 9.52
N ALA A 265 3.49 0.60 9.43
CA ALA A 265 4.68 0.96 8.66
C ALA A 265 4.36 1.18 7.18
N TRP A 266 3.53 0.31 6.60
CA TRP A 266 3.06 0.43 5.23
C TRP A 266 2.24 1.69 5.02
N SER A 267 1.30 1.96 5.91
CA SER A 267 0.42 3.12 5.84
C SER A 267 1.20 4.44 5.90
N LEU A 268 2.12 4.56 6.88
CA LEU A 268 3.01 5.71 7.04
C LEU A 268 3.96 5.90 5.84
N THR A 269 4.51 4.81 5.31
CA THR A 269 5.43 4.89 4.17
C THR A 269 4.69 5.32 2.92
N SER A 270 3.55 4.67 2.65
CA SER A 270 2.77 4.90 1.44
C SER A 270 2.11 6.29 1.44
N SER A 271 1.91 6.94 2.60
CA SER A 271 1.40 8.33 2.65
C SER A 271 2.47 9.38 2.35
N GLN A 272 3.74 9.04 2.56
CA GLN A 272 4.89 9.94 2.36
C GLN A 272 5.57 9.77 1.00
N MET A 273 5.36 8.63 0.33
CA MET A 273 5.98 8.30 -0.93
C MET A 273 5.16 7.28 -1.72
N PRO A 274 5.30 7.23 -3.06
CA PRO A 274 4.53 6.32 -3.88
C PRO A 274 5.12 4.92 -3.75
N LEU A 275 4.63 4.17 -2.77
CA LEU A 275 5.02 2.78 -2.52
C LEU A 275 4.23 1.84 -3.43
N ASP A 276 4.90 1.17 -4.37
CA ASP A 276 4.31 0.17 -5.24
C ASP A 276 4.21 -1.18 -4.53
N THR A 277 3.00 -1.47 -4.04
CA THR A 277 2.71 -2.63 -3.21
C THR A 277 1.94 -3.67 -3.99
N VAL A 278 2.40 -4.92 -3.91
CA VAL A 278 1.70 -6.09 -4.42
C VAL A 278 1.12 -6.92 -3.27
N TRP A 279 -0.12 -7.33 -3.43
CA TRP A 279 -0.81 -8.21 -2.48
C TRP A 279 -0.73 -9.65 -2.96
N LEU A 280 0.16 -10.43 -2.37
CA LEU A 280 0.41 -11.79 -2.83
C LEU A 280 -0.85 -12.66 -2.76
N PRO A 281 -1.08 -13.53 -3.76
CA PRO A 281 -2.22 -14.43 -3.75
C PRO A 281 -2.18 -15.36 -2.54
N ARG A 282 -3.34 -15.91 -2.19
CA ARG A 282 -3.49 -16.89 -1.10
C ARG A 282 -2.53 -18.08 -1.21
N SER A 283 -2.09 -18.46 -2.41
CA SER A 283 -1.11 -19.53 -2.61
C SER A 283 0.27 -19.23 -2.01
N TYR A 284 0.61 -17.97 -1.73
CA TYR A 284 1.91 -17.59 -1.13
C TYR A 284 1.87 -17.55 0.41
N HIS A 285 0.72 -17.85 1.01
CA HIS A 285 0.49 -17.82 2.45
C HIS A 285 -0.53 -18.89 2.87
N ALA A 286 -0.18 -20.17 2.67
CA ALA A 286 -0.99 -21.28 3.17
C ALA A 286 -0.33 -21.93 4.39
N LEU A 287 -1.13 -22.24 5.41
CA LEU A 287 -0.68 -23.04 6.54
C LEU A 287 -0.86 -24.53 6.25
N ALA A 288 -0.02 -25.37 6.86
CA ALA A 288 -0.23 -26.80 6.84
C ALA A 288 -1.59 -27.16 7.45
N GLY A 289 -2.43 -27.85 6.67
CA GLY A 289 -3.80 -28.19 7.05
C GLY A 289 -4.88 -27.28 6.46
N ASP A 290 -4.51 -26.13 5.89
CA ASP A 290 -5.47 -25.26 5.20
C ASP A 290 -5.94 -25.87 3.88
N LEU A 291 -7.17 -25.53 3.45
CA LEU A 291 -7.71 -25.92 2.13
C LEU A 291 -6.80 -25.52 0.96
N GLY A 292 -6.04 -24.42 1.11
CA GLY A 292 -5.10 -23.93 0.11
C GLY A 292 -3.73 -24.61 0.10
N ALA A 293 -3.41 -25.44 1.11
CA ALA A 293 -2.08 -26.02 1.30
C ALA A 293 -1.59 -26.82 0.10
N MET A 294 -2.51 -27.50 -0.60
CA MET A 294 -2.18 -28.34 -1.76
C MET A 294 -1.62 -27.56 -2.95
N ARG A 295 -2.01 -26.29 -3.12
CA ARG A 295 -1.60 -25.43 -4.24
C ARG A 295 -0.74 -24.26 -3.80
N ALA A 296 -0.12 -24.36 -2.63
CA ALA A 296 0.67 -23.29 -2.06
C ALA A 296 2.06 -23.24 -2.69
N THR A 297 2.50 -22.08 -3.15
CA THR A 297 3.89 -21.83 -3.54
C THR A 297 4.80 -21.90 -2.30
N VAL A 298 4.35 -21.33 -1.18
CA VAL A 298 5.02 -21.36 0.13
C VAL A 298 4.07 -21.96 1.15
N LEU A 299 4.47 -23.08 1.76
CA LEU A 299 3.72 -23.75 2.81
C LEU A 299 4.37 -23.48 4.17
N HIS A 300 3.62 -22.87 5.08
CA HIS A 300 4.07 -22.58 6.45
C HIS A 300 3.59 -23.68 7.41
N ASN A 301 4.52 -24.32 8.11
CA ASN A 301 4.19 -25.44 9.01
C ASN A 301 3.89 -25.03 10.45
N GLN A 302 4.20 -23.78 10.81
CA GLN A 302 3.92 -23.25 12.14
C GLN A 302 2.52 -22.64 12.19
N GLN A 303 1.75 -22.97 13.22
CA GLN A 303 0.45 -22.33 13.46
C GLN A 303 0.63 -20.83 13.73
N THR A 304 -0.35 -20.03 13.30
CA THR A 304 -0.40 -18.60 13.62
C THR A 304 -0.58 -18.39 15.12
N THR A 305 0.23 -17.49 15.69
CA THR A 305 0.12 -17.06 17.07
C THR A 305 -0.44 -15.64 17.18
N THR A 306 -0.89 -15.27 18.38
CA THR A 306 -1.38 -13.91 18.69
C THR A 306 -0.31 -12.83 18.65
N LEU A 307 0.98 -13.23 18.55
CA LEU A 307 2.12 -12.34 18.34
C LEU A 307 2.29 -11.95 16.85
N GLU A 308 1.70 -12.72 15.94
CA GLU A 308 1.82 -12.52 14.49
C GLU A 308 0.56 -11.88 13.92
N LEU A 309 -0.61 -12.41 14.27
CA LEU A 309 -1.93 -11.93 13.84
C LEU A 309 -2.81 -11.66 15.06
N GLY A 310 -3.74 -10.71 14.93
CA GLY A 310 -4.52 -10.23 16.06
C GLY A 310 -5.34 -11.34 16.73
N PRO A 311 -5.44 -11.37 18.08
CA PRO A 311 -6.12 -12.43 18.83
C PRO A 311 -7.65 -12.43 18.69
N ASP A 312 -8.26 -11.36 18.15
CA ASP A 312 -9.71 -11.17 18.24
C ASP A 312 -10.31 -10.51 16.99
N SER A 313 -11.30 -11.19 16.40
CA SER A 313 -12.14 -10.65 15.33
C SER A 313 -12.92 -9.38 15.72
N ALA A 314 -13.17 -9.16 17.01
CA ALA A 314 -13.82 -7.97 17.56
C ALA A 314 -12.84 -6.81 17.82
N PHE A 315 -11.55 -7.08 18.09
CA PHE A 315 -10.51 -6.05 18.13
C PHE A 315 -10.35 -5.38 16.76
N ALA A 316 -10.52 -6.15 15.67
CA ALA A 316 -10.63 -5.56 14.35
C ALA A 316 -11.70 -4.48 14.33
N GLY A 317 -12.88 -4.69 14.93
CA GLY A 317 -13.97 -3.70 15.08
C GLY A 317 -13.58 -2.40 15.80
N LEU A 318 -12.74 -2.50 16.84
CA LEU A 318 -12.26 -1.34 17.62
C LEU A 318 -11.20 -0.51 16.89
N VAL A 319 -10.47 -1.12 15.95
CA VAL A 319 -9.41 -0.46 15.17
C VAL A 319 -9.82 -0.23 13.71
N ARG A 320 -11.07 -0.61 13.31
CA ARG A 320 -11.68 -0.69 11.95
C ARG A 320 -12.20 0.63 11.28
N THR A 321 -11.74 1.83 11.63
CA THR A 321 -12.29 3.13 11.11
C THR A 321 -11.54 3.97 10.01
N ALA A 322 -11.04 3.41 8.90
CA ALA A 322 -10.42 4.12 7.75
C ALA A 322 -10.06 3.26 6.52
N ARG A 323 -10.04 3.97 5.40
CA ARG A 323 -10.01 3.41 4.07
C ARG A 323 -8.72 3.83 3.39
N ARG A 324 -7.88 2.84 3.11
CA ARG A 324 -6.84 2.91 2.10
C ARG A 324 -6.83 1.57 1.38
N ALA A 325 -6.77 1.55 0.04
CA ALA A 325 -6.79 0.29 -0.72
C ALA A 325 -7.94 -0.69 -0.35
N GLY A 326 -9.16 -0.20 -0.09
CA GLY A 326 -10.35 -1.04 0.20
C GLY A 326 -10.56 -1.47 1.66
N ARG A 327 -9.99 -0.73 2.63
CA ARG A 327 -10.05 -1.01 4.08
C ARG A 327 -11.18 -0.28 4.83
N THR A 328 -11.43 -0.72 6.06
CA THR A 328 -12.05 0.01 7.17
C THR A 328 -11.12 -0.16 8.40
N GLY A 329 -10.32 0.84 8.85
CA GLY A 329 -9.40 0.99 10.04
C GLY A 329 -8.88 2.43 10.39
N ALA A 330 -8.96 3.03 11.61
CA ALA A 330 -8.73 4.47 11.98
C ALA A 330 -7.58 5.25 11.28
N ARG A 331 -7.68 6.61 11.18
CA ARG A 331 -7.03 7.42 10.13
C ARG A 331 -5.56 7.80 10.31
N ASP A 332 -4.71 7.09 9.57
CA ASP A 332 -3.47 7.68 9.07
C ASP A 332 -3.76 8.74 8.00
N ALA A 333 -2.87 9.74 7.90
CA ALA A 333 -2.91 10.69 6.80
C ALA A 333 -2.88 9.93 5.47
N PHE A 334 -3.83 10.22 4.58
CA PHE A 334 -3.85 9.69 3.21
C PHE A 334 -2.56 10.08 2.48
N MET A 335 -2.14 11.33 2.67
CA MET A 335 -0.91 11.85 2.11
C MET A 335 -0.25 12.82 3.09
N VAL A 336 1.07 12.73 3.17
CA VAL A 336 1.94 13.63 3.91
C VAL A 336 2.86 14.33 2.92
N MET A 337 2.84 15.66 2.92
CA MET A 337 3.79 16.48 2.17
C MET A 337 4.71 17.22 3.13
N THR A 338 5.97 17.37 2.75
CA THR A 338 6.96 18.16 3.48
C THR A 338 7.45 19.29 2.60
N SER A 339 7.71 20.45 3.19
CA SER A 339 8.25 21.63 2.52
C SER A 339 9.62 21.99 3.09
N LYS A 340 10.26 23.02 2.52
CA LYS A 340 11.52 23.58 3.04
C LYS A 340 11.30 24.62 4.16
N ALA A 341 10.05 24.91 4.53
CA ALA A 341 9.74 25.86 5.60
C ALA A 341 10.14 25.29 6.98
N GLU A 342 10.09 26.13 8.02
CA GLU A 342 10.46 25.71 9.38
C GLU A 342 9.72 24.43 9.79
N ALA A 343 10.49 23.40 10.15
CA ALA A 343 10.00 22.04 10.41
C ALA A 343 9.03 21.93 11.61
N GLY A 344 8.82 23.01 12.38
CA GLY A 344 7.98 23.01 13.59
C GLY A 344 6.50 23.32 13.38
N LYS A 345 6.09 23.86 12.21
CA LYS A 345 4.69 24.21 11.94
C LYS A 345 4.04 23.21 10.99
N GLY A 346 3.13 22.39 11.51
CA GLY A 346 2.34 21.44 10.72
C GLY A 346 0.91 21.91 10.50
N ILE A 347 0.32 21.48 9.39
CA ILE A 347 -1.09 21.69 9.07
C ILE A 347 -1.77 20.37 8.70
N ALA A 348 -2.93 20.12 9.27
CA ALA A 348 -3.82 19.02 8.94
C ALA A 348 -5.00 19.54 8.13
N VAL A 349 -5.17 19.01 6.93
CA VAL A 349 -6.35 19.25 6.08
C VAL A 349 -7.23 18.01 6.14
N ILE A 350 -8.48 18.21 6.56
CA ILE A 350 -9.47 17.16 6.76
C ILE A 350 -10.57 17.36 5.72
N LEU A 351 -10.61 16.49 4.71
CA LEU A 351 -11.63 16.53 3.66
C LEU A 351 -12.84 15.71 4.09
N ARG A 352 -13.93 16.36 4.53
CA ARG A 352 -15.13 15.69 5.09
C ARG A 352 -16.14 15.23 4.05
N ASP A 353 -17.07 14.37 4.47
CA ASP A 353 -18.24 13.93 3.71
C ASP A 353 -17.95 13.30 2.34
N ILE A 354 -16.81 12.60 2.20
CA ILE A 354 -16.38 12.00 0.93
C ILE A 354 -17.38 10.95 0.44
N SER A 355 -18.03 10.20 1.33
CA SER A 355 -19.00 9.18 0.93
C SER A 355 -20.27 9.75 0.27
N ALA A 356 -20.62 10.99 0.61
CA ALA A 356 -21.79 11.69 0.07
C ALA A 356 -21.43 12.60 -1.13
N SER A 357 -20.15 12.69 -1.47
CA SER A 357 -19.63 13.61 -2.47
C SER A 357 -19.33 12.91 -3.80
N ASP A 358 -19.42 13.67 -4.88
CA ASP A 358 -19.04 13.23 -6.23
C ASP A 358 -17.54 12.90 -6.33
N ALA A 359 -17.19 11.86 -7.09
CA ALA A 359 -15.82 11.38 -7.17
C ALA A 359 -14.88 12.38 -7.84
N ALA A 360 -15.33 13.06 -8.90
CA ALA A 360 -14.57 14.11 -9.54
C ALA A 360 -14.39 15.33 -8.62
N ALA A 361 -15.41 15.69 -7.82
CA ALA A 361 -15.30 16.77 -6.85
C ALA A 361 -14.27 16.45 -5.74
N VAL A 362 -14.26 15.22 -5.23
CA VAL A 362 -13.25 14.76 -4.25
C VAL A 362 -11.86 14.82 -4.87
N ALA A 363 -11.69 14.27 -6.07
CA ALA A 363 -10.40 14.23 -6.76
C ALA A 363 -9.87 15.66 -7.01
N ALA A 364 -10.68 16.55 -7.58
CA ALA A 364 -10.32 17.93 -7.83
C ALA A 364 -9.93 18.70 -6.54
N THR A 365 -10.59 18.39 -5.42
CA THR A 365 -10.26 19.03 -4.13
C THR A 365 -8.91 18.55 -3.62
N VAL A 366 -8.62 17.25 -3.73
CA VAL A 366 -7.29 16.69 -3.40
C VAL A 366 -6.21 17.36 -4.26
N GLU A 367 -6.41 17.45 -5.58
CA GLU A 367 -5.48 18.15 -6.48
C GLU A 367 -5.29 19.62 -6.10
N ALA A 368 -6.37 20.33 -5.74
CA ALA A 368 -6.29 21.73 -5.36
C ALA A 368 -5.57 21.95 -4.02
N VAL A 369 -5.83 21.12 -3.00
CA VAL A 369 -5.11 21.18 -1.71
C VAL A 369 -3.62 20.91 -1.92
N THR A 370 -3.29 19.82 -2.61
CA THR A 370 -1.90 19.43 -2.84
C THR A 370 -1.14 20.45 -3.70
N GLY A 371 -1.81 20.98 -4.74
CA GLY A 371 -1.29 22.02 -5.61
C GLY A 371 -1.05 23.34 -4.89
N ALA A 372 -2.02 23.79 -4.07
CA ALA A 372 -1.86 25.01 -3.28
C ALA A 372 -0.69 24.88 -2.29
N TYR A 373 -0.54 23.72 -1.62
CA TYR A 373 0.56 23.51 -0.67
C TYR A 373 1.93 23.50 -1.37
N ALA A 374 2.00 22.90 -2.56
CA ALA A 374 3.21 22.90 -3.37
C ALA A 374 3.57 24.29 -3.91
N ALA A 375 2.58 25.12 -4.23
CA ALA A 375 2.76 26.47 -4.74
C ALA A 375 3.18 27.45 -3.64
N ASP A 376 2.46 27.45 -2.52
CA ASP A 376 2.75 28.26 -1.34
C ASP A 376 2.30 27.54 -0.08
N CYS A 377 3.27 26.98 0.65
CA CYS A 377 3.02 26.26 1.89
C CYS A 377 2.68 27.17 3.09
N GLY A 378 2.64 28.50 2.94
CA GLY A 378 2.28 29.43 4.02
C GLY A 378 3.18 29.38 5.25
N GLY A 379 4.40 28.86 5.11
CA GLY A 379 5.33 28.65 6.23
C GLY A 379 5.11 27.35 7.01
N TYR A 380 4.16 26.49 6.62
CA TYR A 380 3.99 25.16 7.20
C TYR A 380 5.02 24.19 6.61
N GLY A 381 5.89 23.63 7.46
CA GLY A 381 6.90 22.62 7.09
C GLY A 381 6.31 21.26 6.71
N ARG A 382 5.06 20.98 7.12
CA ARG A 382 4.38 19.70 6.88
C ARG A 382 2.88 19.88 6.67
N LEU A 383 2.34 19.19 5.66
CA LEU A 383 0.90 19.01 5.42
C LEU A 383 0.54 17.54 5.63
N GLU A 384 -0.52 17.29 6.37
CA GLU A 384 -1.20 15.99 6.43
C GLU A 384 -2.62 16.12 5.88
N LEU A 385 -2.91 15.38 4.81
CA LEU A 385 -4.23 15.32 4.21
C LEU A 385 -4.94 14.04 4.64
N SER A 386 -6.10 14.18 5.26
CA SER A 386 -6.96 13.09 5.70
C SER A 386 -8.26 13.08 4.92
N LEU A 387 -8.62 11.91 4.40
CA LEU A 387 -9.81 11.71 3.57
C LEU A 387 -10.95 11.12 4.39
N CYS A 388 -11.99 11.93 4.60
CA CYS A 388 -13.04 11.68 5.56
C CYS A 388 -14.38 11.26 4.97
N ALA A 389 -14.64 9.94 4.93
CA ALA A 389 -15.88 9.36 4.42
C ALA A 389 -17.11 9.64 5.30
N TRP A 390 -16.98 9.53 6.62
CA TRP A 390 -18.06 9.71 7.60
C TRP A 390 -17.73 10.79 8.64
N GLN A 391 -18.63 11.04 9.59
CA GLN A 391 -18.44 12.06 10.61
C GLN A 391 -17.54 11.63 11.78
N ASP A 392 -17.62 10.38 12.24
CA ASP A 392 -16.82 9.89 13.38
C ASP A 392 -15.31 9.96 13.07
N ASP A 393 -15.02 9.40 11.92
CA ASP A 393 -13.97 9.70 10.96
C ASP A 393 -13.36 11.13 11.00
N VAL A 394 -14.16 12.20 10.96
CA VAL A 394 -13.67 13.60 11.05
C VAL A 394 -13.20 13.91 12.47
N GLY A 395 -13.94 13.46 13.48
CA GLY A 395 -13.58 13.63 14.89
C GLY A 395 -12.21 13.02 15.21
N ALA A 396 -11.99 11.77 14.80
CA ALA A 396 -10.71 11.08 15.00
C ALA A 396 -9.52 11.80 14.33
N ALA A 397 -9.70 12.29 13.10
CA ALA A 397 -8.67 13.04 12.39
C ALA A 397 -8.36 14.38 13.08
N ARG A 398 -9.39 15.05 13.63
CA ARG A 398 -9.25 16.29 14.39
C ARG A 398 -8.47 16.06 15.68
N ASP A 399 -8.78 15.00 16.42
CA ASP A 399 -8.12 14.66 17.67
C ASP A 399 -6.64 14.30 17.46
N ALA A 400 -6.34 13.52 16.41
CA ALA A 400 -4.97 13.19 16.03
C ALA A 400 -4.16 14.44 15.66
N ALA A 401 -4.75 15.33 14.84
CA ALA A 401 -4.10 16.58 14.46
C ALA A 401 -3.88 17.53 15.66
N ALA A 402 -4.82 17.56 16.61
CA ALA A 402 -4.70 18.34 17.84
C ALA A 402 -3.58 17.82 18.73
N LEU A 403 -3.46 16.49 18.88
CA LEU A 403 -2.35 15.85 19.60
C LEU A 403 -0.98 16.17 18.96
N ALA A 404 -0.92 16.21 17.63
CA ALA A 404 0.26 16.64 16.88
C ALA A 404 0.51 18.16 16.91
N ARG A 405 -0.39 18.94 17.53
CA ARG A 405 -0.37 20.40 17.61
C ARG A 405 -0.34 21.07 16.23
N TYR A 406 -1.03 20.48 15.26
CA TYR A 406 -1.16 21.05 13.93
C TYR A 406 -2.28 22.09 13.87
N ARG A 407 -2.14 23.03 12.93
CA ARG A 407 -3.27 23.83 12.49
C ARG A 407 -4.28 22.91 11.78
N ILE A 408 -5.56 23.00 12.13
CA ILE A 408 -6.60 22.13 11.56
C ILE A 408 -7.44 22.94 10.57
N LEU A 409 -7.61 22.42 9.36
CA LEU A 409 -8.50 22.94 8.34
C LEU A 409 -9.47 21.85 7.90
N GLU A 410 -10.77 22.14 7.98
CA GLU A 410 -11.82 21.25 7.50
C GLU A 410 -12.38 21.79 6.18
N ILE A 411 -12.37 20.95 5.14
CA ILE A 411 -12.75 21.33 3.77
C ILE A 411 -13.83 20.37 3.30
N ALA A 412 -14.83 20.90 2.58
CA ALA A 412 -15.79 20.09 1.84
C ALA A 412 -15.35 19.88 0.38
N PRO A 413 -15.57 18.71 -0.22
CA PRO A 413 -15.35 18.50 -1.65
C PRO A 413 -16.04 19.57 -2.51
N GLY A 414 -15.33 20.10 -3.49
CA GLY A 414 -15.79 21.17 -4.39
C GLY A 414 -15.61 22.59 -3.84
N GLN A 415 -15.13 22.75 -2.61
CA GLN A 415 -14.77 24.07 -2.08
C GLN A 415 -13.59 24.66 -2.88
N ARG A 416 -13.72 25.93 -3.27
CA ARG A 416 -12.65 26.63 -4.01
C ARG A 416 -11.43 26.83 -3.12
N ILE A 417 -10.28 26.34 -3.56
CA ILE A 417 -8.98 26.51 -2.91
C ILE A 417 -8.10 27.32 -3.85
N ALA A 418 -7.61 28.47 -3.36
CA ALA A 418 -6.68 29.31 -4.11
C ALA A 418 -5.22 28.83 -3.93
N ASN A 419 -4.31 29.24 -4.82
CA ASN A 419 -2.91 28.81 -4.74
C ASN A 419 -2.18 29.33 -3.49
N ASP A 420 -2.63 30.45 -2.94
CA ASP A 420 -2.11 31.12 -1.74
C ASP A 420 -2.93 30.78 -0.47
N PHE A 421 -3.73 29.71 -0.52
CA PHE A 421 -4.65 29.31 0.54
C PHE A 421 -3.95 29.15 1.90
N PHE A 422 -2.78 28.49 1.94
CA PHE A 422 -2.05 28.27 3.18
C PHE A 422 -1.41 29.54 3.75
N ALA A 423 -0.97 30.45 2.88
CA ALA A 423 -0.43 31.75 3.31
C ALA A 423 -1.52 32.61 3.96
N HIS A 424 -2.73 32.63 3.40
CA HIS A 424 -3.88 33.28 4.02
C HIS A 424 -4.22 32.67 5.38
N CYS A 425 -4.24 31.34 5.49
CA CYS A 425 -4.48 30.67 6.77
C CYS A 425 -3.43 31.02 7.84
N ALA A 426 -2.16 31.15 7.47
CA ALA A 426 -1.09 31.54 8.39
C ALA A 426 -1.22 33.00 8.86
N ALA A 427 -1.65 33.91 7.98
CA ALA A 427 -1.89 35.31 8.33
C ALA A 427 -3.05 35.45 9.34
N ASP A 428 -4.16 34.73 9.13
CA ASP A 428 -5.30 34.73 10.05
C ASP A 428 -4.91 34.22 11.45
N ASP A 429 -4.05 33.20 11.52
CA ASP A 429 -3.56 32.63 12.78
C ASP A 429 -2.68 33.62 13.56
N ALA A 430 -1.83 34.37 12.85
CA ALA A 430 -1.01 35.42 13.44
C ALA A 430 -1.89 36.57 14.02
N VAL A 431 -2.94 36.97 13.31
CA VAL A 431 -3.88 38.01 13.76
C VAL A 431 -4.68 37.55 14.99
N MET A 432 -5.16 36.31 15.01
CA MET A 432 -5.88 35.76 16.17
C MET A 432 -4.98 35.64 17.40
N THR A 433 -3.73 35.17 17.22
CA THR A 433 -2.76 35.05 18.32
C THR A 433 -2.39 36.43 18.88
N ALA A 434 -2.20 37.43 18.01
CA ALA A 434 -1.92 38.81 18.43
C ALA A 434 -3.07 39.41 19.25
N ARG A 435 -4.34 39.16 18.86
CA ARG A 435 -5.52 39.61 19.63
C ARG A 435 -5.66 38.93 21.00
N HIS A 436 -5.16 37.70 21.16
CA HIS A 436 -5.16 37.02 22.46
C HIS A 436 -4.03 37.46 23.39
N LEU A 437 -2.90 37.90 22.84
CA LEU A 437 -1.75 38.40 23.60
C LEU A 437 -1.86 39.90 23.91
N PHE A 438 -2.59 40.65 23.08
CA PHE A 438 -2.82 42.09 23.22
C PHE A 438 -4.32 42.37 23.02
N PRO A 439 -5.17 42.14 24.04
CA PRO A 439 -6.62 42.33 23.95
C PRO A 439 -7.04 43.80 23.80
#